data_AF-A0A229Y6N1-F1
#
_entry.id   AF-A0A229Y6N1-F1
#
_cell.length_a   1.000
_cell.length_b   1.000
_cell.length_c   1.000
_cell.angle_alpha   90.00
_cell.angle_beta   90.00
_cell.angle_gamma   90.00
#
_symmetry.space_group_name_H-M   'P 1'
#
loop_
_entity.id
_entity.type
_entity.pdbx_description
1 polymer ?
#
loop_
_entity_poly.entity_id
_entity_poly.type
_entity_poly.pdbx_seq_one_letter_code
_entity_poly.pdbx_strand_id
1 'polypeptide(L)'
;MTEKSRQTVLEARREAVAIVHGTDTDKQRLLVVIGPCSIHDPDMALEYCDWLLKMKEKYNDELLIVMRAYLEKPRTTVGWKGLINDPDIDNSFKINKGLRTSRQLFVDLTNKGMPIASEMLDTISPQFLADCLSVGAVGARTTESQVHRELASGLSFPVGFKNGTDGSLDVAVDAIGSVKHPHHFLSVTKPGVVSIVGTVGNPDCFVILRGGKKGPNYDAQSIAEAKAKLTSKGLPPRLMVDCSHGNSQKNHKNQPKVAAVLAEQIAAGETAIMGVMIESNINEGNQKVPPEGKAGLKYGVSITDACINWEDSEIVLETLAQAVRSRREKLAVNGASQ
;
A
#
# COMPACT_ATOMS: atom_id res chain seq x y z
N MET A 1 -8.17 0.11 20.71
CA MET A 1 -7.88 -1.07 19.89
C MET A 1 -8.28 -2.30 20.69
N THR A 2 -8.99 -3.25 20.10
CA THR A 2 -9.33 -4.52 20.77
C THR A 2 -8.11 -5.44 20.78
N GLU A 3 -8.15 -6.52 21.58
CA GLU A 3 -7.08 -7.52 21.56
C GLU A 3 -6.93 -8.18 20.18
N LYS A 4 -8.06 -8.50 19.53
CA LYS A 4 -8.07 -9.09 18.19
C LYS A 4 -7.49 -8.16 17.12
N SER A 5 -7.82 -6.86 17.17
CA SER A 5 -7.18 -5.86 16.30
C SER A 5 -5.67 -5.81 16.54
N ARG A 6 -5.23 -5.82 17.81
CA ARG A 6 -3.81 -5.81 18.17
C ARG A 6 -3.08 -7.01 17.58
N GLN A 7 -3.63 -8.21 17.74
CA GLN A 7 -3.07 -9.45 17.20
C GLN A 7 -2.96 -9.38 15.67
N THR A 8 -4.04 -8.98 14.99
CA THR A 8 -4.07 -8.82 13.53
C THR A 8 -2.97 -7.89 13.02
N VAL A 9 -2.77 -6.76 13.69
CA VAL A 9 -1.74 -5.78 13.32
C VAL A 9 -0.34 -6.35 13.54
N LEU A 10 -0.07 -6.90 14.73
CA LEU A 10 1.27 -7.39 15.08
C LEU A 10 1.69 -8.59 14.23
N GLU A 11 0.78 -9.53 13.98
CA GLU A 11 1.04 -10.69 13.12
C GLU A 11 1.36 -10.24 11.69
N ALA A 12 0.53 -9.38 11.11
CA ALA A 12 0.74 -8.92 9.74
C ALA A 12 2.00 -8.05 9.60
N ARG A 13 2.38 -7.27 10.61
CA ARG A 13 3.67 -6.56 10.61
C ARG A 13 4.83 -7.54 10.55
N ARG A 14 4.81 -8.59 11.39
CA ARG A 14 5.85 -9.63 11.38
C ARG A 14 5.93 -10.34 10.03
N GLU A 15 4.79 -10.71 9.45
CA GLU A 15 4.75 -11.35 8.13
C GLU A 15 5.23 -10.42 7.01
N ALA A 16 4.83 -9.15 7.02
CA ALA A 16 5.29 -8.16 6.05
C ALA A 16 6.80 -7.91 6.15
N VAL A 17 7.35 -7.81 7.37
CA VAL A 17 8.80 -7.72 7.62
C VAL A 17 9.50 -8.95 7.03
N ALA A 18 8.97 -10.15 7.24
CA ALA A 18 9.55 -11.37 6.68
C ALA A 18 9.58 -11.37 5.14
N ILE A 19 8.52 -10.88 4.49
CA ILE A 19 8.49 -10.73 3.02
C ILE A 19 9.47 -9.64 2.55
N VAL A 20 9.54 -8.50 3.23
CA VAL A 20 10.44 -7.39 2.88
C VAL A 20 11.90 -7.83 2.95
N HIS A 21 12.29 -8.60 3.97
CA HIS A 21 13.66 -9.11 4.12
C HIS A 21 13.92 -10.43 3.39
N GLY A 22 12.88 -11.04 2.80
CA GLY A 22 13.01 -12.33 2.11
C GLY A 22 13.23 -13.52 3.04
N THR A 23 12.82 -13.41 4.30
CA THR A 23 12.89 -14.47 5.32
C THR A 23 11.59 -15.26 5.48
N ASP A 24 10.55 -14.96 4.69
CA ASP A 24 9.37 -15.83 4.50
C ASP A 24 9.74 -17.04 3.60
N THR A 25 10.81 -17.78 3.93
CA THR A 25 11.43 -18.79 3.04
C THR A 25 10.57 -20.03 2.83
N ASP A 26 9.72 -20.37 3.81
CA ASP A 26 8.88 -21.58 3.75
C ASP A 26 7.73 -21.41 2.76
N LYS A 27 7.14 -20.21 2.71
CA LYS A 27 5.98 -19.92 1.87
C LYS A 27 6.29 -19.05 0.67
N GLN A 28 7.37 -18.26 0.73
CA GLN A 28 7.79 -17.31 -0.29
C GLN A 28 6.60 -16.50 -0.82
N ARG A 29 5.80 -15.93 0.08
CA ARG A 29 4.56 -15.26 -0.30
C ARG A 29 4.81 -13.94 -1.03
N LEU A 30 3.78 -13.47 -1.71
CA LEU A 30 3.70 -12.14 -2.30
C LEU A 30 2.89 -11.21 -1.37
N LEU A 31 3.42 -10.05 -1.02
CA LEU A 31 2.68 -9.01 -0.32
C LEU A 31 1.72 -8.31 -1.30
N VAL A 32 0.42 -8.37 -1.05
CA VAL A 32 -0.60 -7.76 -1.92
C VAL A 32 -1.33 -6.66 -1.15
N VAL A 33 -1.08 -5.40 -1.53
CA VAL A 33 -1.82 -4.25 -1.01
C VAL A 33 -2.96 -3.92 -1.98
N ILE A 34 -4.19 -4.30 -1.65
CA ILE A 34 -5.34 -4.19 -2.54
C ILE A 34 -6.54 -3.53 -1.84
N GLY A 35 -7.24 -2.65 -2.54
CA GLY A 35 -8.45 -2.01 -2.03
C GLY A 35 -8.73 -0.65 -2.68
N PRO A 36 -9.71 0.11 -2.17
CA PRO A 36 -10.15 1.35 -2.80
C PRO A 36 -9.02 2.38 -2.93
N CYS A 37 -9.05 3.19 -3.99
CA CYS A 37 -8.11 4.31 -4.14
C CYS A 37 -8.13 5.21 -2.90
N SER A 38 -9.33 5.54 -2.42
CA SER A 38 -9.58 6.16 -1.12
C SER A 38 -10.96 5.73 -0.59
N ILE A 39 -11.08 5.61 0.73
CA ILE A 39 -12.32 5.26 1.42
C ILE A 39 -13.08 6.53 1.77
N HIS A 40 -14.28 6.66 1.22
CA HIS A 40 -15.22 7.76 1.50
C HIS A 40 -16.48 7.29 2.24
N ASP A 41 -16.74 5.98 2.25
CA ASP A 41 -17.88 5.36 2.91
C ASP A 41 -17.41 4.16 3.77
N PRO A 42 -17.47 4.27 5.11
CA PRO A 42 -17.05 3.21 6.02
C PRO A 42 -17.85 1.91 5.87
N ASP A 43 -19.14 1.98 5.56
CA ASP A 43 -20.00 0.79 5.47
C ASP A 43 -19.63 -0.01 4.22
N MET A 44 -19.43 0.68 3.08
CA MET A 44 -18.95 0.03 1.86
C MET A 44 -17.53 -0.55 2.03
N ALA A 45 -16.68 0.10 2.82
CA ALA A 45 -15.34 -0.42 3.12
C ALA A 45 -15.39 -1.69 3.97
N LEU A 46 -16.34 -1.79 4.91
CA LEU A 46 -16.55 -2.99 5.71
C LEU A 46 -17.12 -4.14 4.86
N GLU A 47 -18.01 -3.86 3.90
CA GLU A 47 -18.50 -4.87 2.96
C GLU A 47 -17.36 -5.39 2.06
N TYR A 48 -16.57 -4.50 1.47
CA TYR A 48 -15.40 -4.87 0.69
C TYR A 48 -14.41 -5.72 1.51
N CYS A 49 -14.21 -5.36 2.79
CA CYS A 49 -13.38 -6.13 3.71
C CYS A 49 -13.90 -7.57 3.90
N ASP A 50 -15.21 -7.77 3.99
CA ASP A 50 -15.79 -9.10 4.16
C ASP A 50 -15.56 -9.99 2.94
N TRP A 51 -15.52 -9.42 1.74
CA TRP A 51 -15.16 -10.15 0.53
C TRP A 51 -13.66 -10.43 0.46
N LEU A 52 -12.82 -9.45 0.81
CA LEU A 52 -11.37 -9.59 0.81
C LEU A 52 -10.87 -10.59 1.86
N LEU A 53 -11.55 -10.72 3.00
CA LEU A 53 -11.25 -11.73 4.02
C LEU A 53 -11.36 -13.17 3.47
N LYS A 54 -12.35 -13.44 2.62
CA LYS A 54 -12.49 -14.76 1.96
C LYS A 54 -11.29 -15.05 1.06
N MET A 55 -10.80 -14.05 0.33
CA MET A 55 -9.61 -14.20 -0.51
C MET A 55 -8.33 -14.33 0.32
N LYS A 56 -8.22 -13.59 1.43
CA LYS A 56 -7.11 -13.71 2.38
C LYS A 56 -7.01 -15.12 2.94
N GLU A 57 -8.14 -15.74 3.30
CA GLU A 57 -8.18 -17.13 3.76
C GLU A 57 -7.82 -18.09 2.63
N LYS A 58 -8.46 -17.95 1.46
CA LYS A 58 -8.27 -18.84 0.29
C LYS A 58 -6.81 -18.90 -0.20
N TYR A 59 -6.09 -17.79 -0.18
CA TYR A 59 -4.74 -17.67 -0.75
C TYR A 59 -3.65 -17.45 0.30
N ASN A 60 -3.89 -17.77 1.57
CA ASN A 60 -2.97 -17.48 2.68
C ASN A 60 -1.57 -18.11 2.55
N ASP A 61 -1.44 -19.19 1.78
CA ASP A 61 -0.15 -19.86 1.54
C ASP A 61 0.66 -19.24 0.41
N GLU A 62 0.05 -18.39 -0.42
CA GLU A 62 0.69 -17.70 -1.53
C GLU A 62 0.79 -16.19 -1.33
N LEU A 63 -0.21 -15.59 -0.71
CA LEU A 63 -0.39 -14.14 -0.65
C LEU A 63 -0.52 -13.67 0.80
N LEU A 64 0.24 -12.63 1.15
CA LEU A 64 -0.06 -11.80 2.31
C LEU A 64 -0.95 -10.64 1.84
N ILE A 65 -2.26 -10.83 1.94
CA ILE A 65 -3.24 -9.81 1.53
C ILE A 65 -3.40 -8.78 2.66
N VAL A 66 -3.20 -7.51 2.31
CA VAL A 66 -3.36 -6.33 3.18
C VAL A 66 -4.32 -5.36 2.50
N MET A 67 -5.41 -5.00 3.18
CA MET A 67 -6.39 -4.08 2.62
C MET A 67 -5.82 -2.65 2.53
N ARG A 68 -5.93 -2.05 1.36
CA ARG A 68 -5.63 -0.63 1.14
C ARG A 68 -6.73 0.23 1.78
N ALA A 69 -6.42 0.83 2.93
CA ALA A 69 -7.31 1.69 3.71
C ALA A 69 -6.85 3.16 3.67
N TYR A 70 -6.81 3.73 2.47
CA TYR A 70 -6.36 5.11 2.28
C TYR A 70 -7.53 6.06 2.56
N LEU A 71 -7.32 7.04 3.41
CA LEU A 71 -8.37 7.97 3.84
C LEU A 71 -8.37 9.27 3.06
N GLU A 72 -7.26 9.56 2.38
CA GLU A 72 -7.02 10.81 1.68
C GLU A 72 -6.34 10.55 0.34
N LYS A 73 -6.34 11.56 -0.52
CA LYS A 73 -5.58 11.56 -1.77
C LYS A 73 -4.90 12.92 -1.94
N PRO A 74 -3.59 12.99 -2.19
CA PRO A 74 -2.92 14.27 -2.38
C PRO A 74 -3.34 14.89 -3.72
N ARG A 75 -3.98 16.06 -3.68
CA ARG A 75 -4.46 16.79 -4.87
C ARG A 75 -3.64 18.05 -5.11
N THR A 76 -3.31 18.30 -6.38
CA THR A 76 -2.71 19.56 -6.85
C THR A 76 -3.75 20.62 -7.21
N THR A 77 -5.03 20.24 -7.28
CA THR A 77 -6.17 21.09 -7.64
C THR A 77 -7.34 20.84 -6.70
N VAL A 78 -8.44 21.58 -6.88
CA VAL A 78 -9.67 21.47 -6.07
C VAL A 78 -10.31 20.07 -6.19
N GLY A 79 -10.79 19.53 -5.07
CA GLY A 79 -11.50 18.25 -4.97
C GLY A 79 -11.69 17.84 -3.51
N TRP A 80 -12.45 16.76 -3.28
CA TRP A 80 -12.62 16.19 -1.95
C TRP A 80 -11.26 15.85 -1.32
N LYS A 81 -11.05 16.29 -0.07
CA LYS A 81 -9.76 16.19 0.63
C LYS A 81 -9.54 14.87 1.37
N GLY A 82 -10.56 14.01 1.46
CA GLY A 82 -10.47 12.74 2.16
C GLY A 82 -11.37 12.68 3.40
N LEU A 83 -11.54 11.47 3.94
CA LEU A 83 -12.46 11.13 5.03
C LEU A 83 -12.07 11.81 6.35
N ILE A 84 -10.77 12.00 6.59
CA ILE A 84 -10.31 12.76 7.77
C ILE A 84 -10.73 14.21 7.62
N ASN A 85 -10.43 14.83 6.48
CA ASN A 85 -10.66 16.26 6.29
C ASN A 85 -12.15 16.60 6.16
N ASP A 86 -12.89 15.86 5.35
CA ASP A 86 -14.28 16.15 4.98
C ASP A 86 -15.15 14.88 4.98
N PRO A 87 -15.52 14.35 6.17
CA PRO A 87 -16.21 13.06 6.29
C PRO A 87 -17.63 13.03 5.75
N ASP A 88 -18.26 14.21 5.62
CA ASP A 88 -19.65 14.33 5.14
C ASP A 88 -19.72 14.61 3.63
N ILE A 89 -18.57 14.81 2.98
CA ILE A 89 -18.45 15.11 1.54
C ILE A 89 -19.28 16.36 1.16
N ASP A 90 -19.21 17.38 2.03
CA ASP A 90 -19.99 18.63 1.93
C ASP A 90 -19.10 19.89 2.06
N ASN A 91 -17.77 19.73 2.08
CA ASN A 91 -16.79 20.78 2.34
C ASN A 91 -16.91 21.46 3.72
N SER A 92 -17.50 20.79 4.72
CA SER A 92 -17.63 21.34 6.07
C SER A 92 -16.34 21.25 6.90
N PHE A 93 -15.35 20.50 6.44
CA PHE A 93 -14.04 20.32 7.08
C PHE A 93 -14.09 19.87 8.55
N LYS A 94 -15.00 18.94 8.88
CA LYS A 94 -15.16 18.41 10.25
C LYS A 94 -14.04 17.42 10.61
N ILE A 95 -12.79 17.90 10.69
CA ILE A 95 -11.58 17.07 10.92
C ILE A 95 -11.71 16.20 12.17
N ASN A 96 -12.23 16.77 13.27
CA ASN A 96 -12.47 16.04 14.51
C ASN A 96 -13.46 14.87 14.36
N LYS A 97 -14.48 15.01 13.50
CA LYS A 97 -15.39 13.92 13.16
C LYS A 97 -14.67 12.91 12.28
N GLY A 98 -13.95 13.38 11.26
CA GLY A 98 -13.22 12.51 10.32
C GLY A 98 -12.16 11.65 11.00
N LEU A 99 -11.42 12.17 11.99
CA LEU A 99 -10.48 11.38 12.80
C LEU A 99 -11.19 10.27 13.60
N ARG A 100 -12.35 10.57 14.21
CA ARG A 100 -13.14 9.57 14.95
C ARG A 100 -13.65 8.48 14.02
N THR A 101 -14.25 8.87 12.89
CA THR A 101 -14.76 7.95 11.87
C THR A 101 -13.64 7.06 11.31
N SER A 102 -12.50 7.66 10.96
CA SER A 102 -11.36 6.96 10.39
C SER A 102 -10.75 5.96 11.38
N ARG A 103 -10.58 6.36 12.64
CA ARG A 103 -10.07 5.46 13.69
C ARG A 103 -11.03 4.33 13.98
N GLN A 104 -12.33 4.60 14.05
CA GLN A 104 -13.35 3.57 14.24
C GLN A 104 -13.29 2.55 13.11
N LEU A 105 -13.30 3.00 11.85
CA LEU A 105 -13.17 2.14 10.68
C LEU A 105 -11.90 1.27 10.73
N PHE A 106 -10.73 1.85 11.06
CA PHE A 106 -9.48 1.07 11.16
C PHE A 106 -9.54 0.01 12.25
N VAL A 107 -10.15 0.33 13.39
CA VAL A 107 -10.38 -0.65 14.46
C VAL A 107 -11.33 -1.75 13.98
N ASP A 108 -12.41 -1.40 13.29
CA ASP A 108 -13.40 -2.38 12.81
C ASP A 108 -12.81 -3.35 11.76
N LEU A 109 -12.04 -2.82 10.79
CA LEU A 109 -11.33 -3.62 9.78
C LEU A 109 -10.34 -4.59 10.44
N THR A 110 -9.49 -4.09 11.34
CA THR A 110 -8.50 -4.92 12.04
C THR A 110 -9.16 -5.89 13.01
N ASN A 111 -10.28 -5.53 13.63
CA ASN A 111 -11.04 -6.41 14.53
C ASN A 111 -11.73 -7.55 13.77
N LYS A 112 -12.06 -7.36 12.48
CA LYS A 112 -12.49 -8.46 11.61
C LYS A 112 -11.35 -9.44 11.27
N GLY A 113 -10.09 -9.04 11.43
CA GLY A 113 -8.92 -9.86 11.09
C GLY A 113 -8.21 -9.41 9.80
N MET A 114 -8.60 -8.26 9.24
CA MET A 114 -8.01 -7.72 8.03
C MET A 114 -6.85 -6.77 8.39
N PRO A 115 -5.60 -7.10 8.05
CA PRO A 115 -4.52 -6.13 8.15
C PRO A 115 -4.72 -5.02 7.12
N ILE A 116 -4.33 -3.79 7.48
CA ILE A 116 -4.57 -2.62 6.65
C ILE A 116 -3.26 -1.88 6.33
N ALA A 117 -3.24 -1.25 5.15
CA ALA A 117 -2.20 -0.36 4.70
C ALA A 117 -2.75 1.04 4.43
N SER A 118 -1.99 2.08 4.77
CA SER A 118 -2.35 3.47 4.48
C SER A 118 -1.14 4.27 4.00
N GLU A 119 -1.40 5.46 3.45
CA GLU A 119 -0.36 6.40 3.03
C GLU A 119 -0.13 7.46 4.11
N MET A 120 1.13 7.80 4.33
CA MET A 120 1.51 8.88 5.24
C MET A 120 1.57 10.18 4.44
N LEU A 121 0.44 10.88 4.36
CA LEU A 121 0.30 12.15 3.65
C LEU A 121 0.78 13.35 4.48
N ASP A 122 0.69 13.26 5.80
CA ASP A 122 1.11 14.29 6.74
C ASP A 122 1.79 13.66 7.97
N THR A 123 2.37 14.52 8.82
CA THR A 123 3.17 14.10 9.97
C THR A 123 2.42 14.13 11.31
N ILE A 124 1.11 14.45 11.29
CA ILE A 124 0.25 14.56 12.48
C ILE A 124 -0.75 13.40 12.56
N SER A 125 -1.49 13.12 11.48
CA SER A 125 -2.50 12.06 11.43
C SER A 125 -1.98 10.66 11.81
N PRO A 126 -0.70 10.28 11.58
CA PRO A 126 -0.17 9.01 12.08
C PRO A 126 -0.26 8.87 13.60
N GLN A 127 -0.24 9.96 14.37
CA GLN A 127 -0.41 9.89 15.83
C GLN A 127 -1.78 9.33 16.25
N PHE A 128 -2.78 9.40 15.37
CA PHE A 128 -4.14 8.94 15.66
C PHE A 128 -4.44 7.54 15.10
N LEU A 129 -3.65 7.05 14.15
CA LEU A 129 -4.02 5.90 13.31
C LEU A 129 -2.92 4.84 13.16
N ALA A 130 -1.66 5.20 13.36
CA ALA A 130 -0.51 4.33 13.07
C ALA A 130 -0.49 3.04 13.91
N ASP A 131 -1.14 3.02 15.07
CA ASP A 131 -1.28 1.80 15.89
C ASP A 131 -2.12 0.72 15.21
N CYS A 132 -2.96 1.07 14.23
CA CYS A 132 -3.81 0.13 13.48
C CYS A 132 -3.19 -0.34 12.15
N LEU A 133 -2.06 0.23 11.72
CA LEU A 133 -1.48 -0.04 10.39
C LEU A 133 -0.49 -1.20 10.42
N SER A 134 -0.51 -2.05 9.39
CA SER A 134 0.42 -3.17 9.21
C SER A 134 1.51 -2.89 8.18
N VAL A 135 1.22 -2.06 7.18
CA VAL A 135 2.15 -1.61 6.13
C VAL A 135 1.86 -0.15 5.80
N GLY A 136 2.89 0.62 5.51
CA GLY A 136 2.78 2.02 5.11
C GLY A 136 3.28 2.28 3.69
N ALA A 137 2.85 3.40 3.10
CA ALA A 137 3.49 3.97 1.91
C ALA A 137 3.74 5.48 2.06
N VAL A 138 4.84 5.95 1.49
CA VAL A 138 5.10 7.37 1.23
C VAL A 138 4.88 7.65 -0.25
N GLY A 139 4.05 8.65 -0.53
CA GLY A 139 3.64 9.02 -1.88
C GLY A 139 4.77 9.56 -2.74
N ALA A 140 4.62 9.45 -4.06
CA ALA A 140 5.64 9.89 -5.03
C ALA A 140 5.99 11.39 -4.96
N ARG A 141 5.12 12.21 -4.36
CA ARG A 141 5.34 13.66 -4.16
C ARG A 141 5.98 14.00 -2.81
N THR A 142 6.01 13.05 -1.88
CA THR A 142 6.56 13.22 -0.53
C THR A 142 7.77 12.33 -0.27
N THR A 143 8.13 11.43 -1.19
CA THR A 143 9.37 10.63 -1.12
C THR A 143 10.63 11.47 -0.94
N GLU A 144 10.71 12.66 -1.55
CA GLU A 144 11.83 13.60 -1.40
C GLU A 144 11.73 14.49 -0.16
N SER A 145 10.59 14.47 0.53
CA SER A 145 10.35 15.32 1.70
C SER A 145 11.10 14.79 2.91
N GLN A 146 12.01 15.60 3.44
CA GLN A 146 12.77 15.26 4.66
C GLN A 146 11.86 14.92 5.85
N VAL A 147 10.81 15.71 6.09
CA VAL A 147 9.88 15.44 7.21
C VAL A 147 9.12 14.11 7.09
N HIS A 148 8.92 13.59 5.87
CA HIS A 148 8.30 12.28 5.66
C HIS A 148 9.30 11.14 5.86
N ARG A 149 10.59 11.36 5.54
CA ARG A 149 11.68 10.42 5.82
C ARG A 149 11.90 10.31 7.33
N GLU A 150 11.92 11.45 8.02
CA GLU A 150 11.97 11.53 9.48
C GLU A 150 10.80 10.80 10.13
N LEU A 151 9.56 11.08 9.69
CA LEU A 151 8.37 10.34 10.14
C LEU A 151 8.55 8.82 9.94
N ALA A 152 8.90 8.39 8.72
CA ALA A 152 9.01 6.97 8.38
C ALA A 152 10.09 6.25 9.21
N SER A 153 11.15 6.95 9.62
CA SER A 153 12.20 6.41 10.49
C SER A 153 11.72 6.05 11.90
N GLY A 154 10.57 6.58 12.31
CA GLY A 154 9.93 6.31 13.60
C GLY A 154 8.67 5.43 13.53
N LEU A 155 8.25 5.01 12.33
CA LEU A 155 7.07 4.16 12.17
C LEU A 155 7.37 2.72 12.58
N SER A 156 6.39 2.05 13.19
CA SER A 156 6.55 0.72 13.78
C SER A 156 6.12 -0.42 12.84
N PHE A 157 6.20 -0.20 11.53
CA PHE A 157 5.80 -1.14 10.48
C PHE A 157 6.58 -0.87 9.18
N PRO A 158 6.61 -1.82 8.23
CA PRO A 158 7.27 -1.63 6.95
C PRO A 158 6.72 -0.47 6.14
N VAL A 159 7.59 0.29 5.46
CA VAL A 159 7.20 1.48 4.68
C VAL A 159 7.73 1.42 3.26
N GLY A 160 6.82 1.47 2.29
CA GLY A 160 7.16 1.55 0.87
C GLY A 160 7.32 2.99 0.38
N PHE A 161 8.40 3.29 -0.33
CA PHE A 161 8.65 4.60 -0.96
C PHE A 161 8.39 4.53 -2.46
N LYS A 162 7.42 5.31 -2.95
CA LYS A 162 7.13 5.38 -4.38
C LYS A 162 8.26 6.09 -5.13
N ASN A 163 8.60 5.57 -6.31
CA ASN A 163 9.50 6.27 -7.24
C ASN A 163 8.92 7.64 -7.65
N GLY A 164 9.80 8.55 -8.06
CA GLY A 164 9.46 9.94 -8.40
C GLY A 164 8.43 10.06 -9.52
N THR A 165 7.76 11.22 -9.58
CA THR A 165 6.66 11.43 -10.55
C THR A 165 7.12 11.32 -12.02
N ASP A 166 8.39 11.58 -12.27
CA ASP A 166 9.10 11.47 -13.55
C ASP A 166 9.50 10.02 -13.91
N GLY A 167 9.51 9.10 -12.94
CA GLY A 167 9.96 7.72 -13.10
C GLY A 167 11.27 7.41 -12.38
N SER A 168 11.94 8.40 -11.78
CA SER A 168 13.24 8.18 -11.13
C SER A 168 13.11 7.32 -9.87
N LEU A 169 13.94 6.27 -9.79
CA LEU A 169 14.07 5.43 -8.60
C LEU A 169 15.03 6.03 -7.55
N ASP A 170 15.89 6.98 -7.95
CA ASP A 170 16.92 7.56 -7.08
C ASP A 170 16.33 8.15 -5.80
N VAL A 171 15.23 8.90 -5.94
CA VAL A 171 14.57 9.56 -4.80
C VAL A 171 14.07 8.58 -3.74
N ALA A 172 13.62 7.39 -4.17
CA ALA A 172 13.12 6.35 -3.28
C ALA A 172 14.28 5.59 -2.62
N VAL A 173 15.35 5.34 -3.37
CA VAL A 173 16.57 4.70 -2.83
C VAL A 173 17.26 5.60 -1.81
N ASP A 174 17.37 6.90 -2.10
CA ASP A 174 17.92 7.87 -1.15
C ASP A 174 17.04 8.02 0.09
N ALA A 175 15.71 7.96 -0.06
CA ALA A 175 14.78 7.95 1.06
C ALA A 175 15.03 6.74 1.98
N ILE A 176 15.11 5.53 1.43
CA ILE A 176 15.41 4.31 2.21
C ILE A 176 16.78 4.40 2.88
N GLY A 177 17.78 4.93 2.16
CA GLY A 177 19.12 5.19 2.70
C GLY A 177 19.11 6.12 3.91
N SER A 178 18.21 7.11 3.94
CA SER A 178 18.04 8.04 5.06
C SER A 178 17.22 7.46 6.22
N VAL A 179 16.13 6.76 5.91
CA VAL A 179 15.11 6.30 6.87
C VAL A 179 15.62 5.19 7.78
N LYS A 180 16.61 4.41 7.33
CA LYS A 180 17.24 3.36 8.15
C LYS A 180 18.10 3.88 9.32
N HIS A 181 18.30 5.20 9.42
CA HIS A 181 19.12 5.82 10.46
C HIS A 181 18.27 6.58 11.49
N PRO A 182 18.79 6.81 12.71
CA PRO A 182 18.17 7.69 13.69
C PRO A 182 18.01 9.13 13.21
N HIS A 183 16.88 9.76 13.56
CA HIS A 183 16.62 11.19 13.32
C HIS A 183 16.24 11.89 14.63
N HIS A 184 16.43 13.20 14.67
CA HIS A 184 15.90 14.08 15.72
C HIS A 184 15.17 15.26 15.08
N PHE A 185 13.88 15.40 15.35
CA PHE A 185 13.04 16.39 14.68
C PHE A 185 11.85 16.83 15.56
N LEU A 186 11.20 17.92 15.17
CA LEU A 186 10.01 18.42 15.84
C LEU A 186 8.78 17.62 15.38
N SER A 187 7.98 17.11 16.32
CA SER A 187 6.75 16.38 16.03
C SER A 187 5.69 16.66 17.09
N VAL A 188 4.47 16.19 16.83
CA VAL A 188 3.34 16.23 17.77
C VAL A 188 3.30 14.93 18.57
N THR A 189 3.14 15.04 19.89
CA THR A 189 3.02 13.91 20.82
C THR A 189 1.58 13.46 20.99
N LYS A 190 1.35 12.30 21.63
CA LYS A 190 -0.01 11.80 21.91
C LYS A 190 -0.91 12.79 22.67
N PRO A 191 -0.41 13.57 23.65
CA PRO A 191 -1.20 14.64 24.29
C PRO A 191 -1.52 15.85 23.40
N GLY A 192 -0.98 15.93 22.18
CA GLY A 192 -1.24 17.03 21.24
C GLY A 192 -0.30 18.23 21.36
N VAL A 193 0.85 18.08 22.05
CA VAL A 193 1.87 19.15 22.16
C VAL A 193 3.08 18.86 21.27
N VAL A 194 3.75 19.92 20.82
CA VAL A 194 5.00 19.81 20.05
C VAL A 194 6.15 19.42 20.97
N SER A 195 7.00 18.50 20.51
CA SER A 195 8.20 18.07 21.24
C SER A 195 9.30 17.64 20.26
N ILE A 196 10.51 17.48 20.80
CA ILE A 196 11.63 16.87 20.08
C ILE A 196 11.45 15.35 20.17
N VAL A 197 11.42 14.68 19.02
CA VAL A 197 11.35 13.22 18.92
C VAL A 197 12.68 12.69 18.39
N GLY A 198 13.19 11.63 19.03
CA GLY A 198 14.30 10.83 18.53
C GLY A 198 13.79 9.48 18.01
N THR A 199 14.19 9.08 16.81
CA THR A 199 13.84 7.79 16.22
C THR A 199 15.05 6.86 16.17
N VAL A 200 14.81 5.55 16.04
CA VAL A 200 15.89 4.54 15.95
C VAL A 200 16.25 4.17 14.50
N GLY A 201 15.53 4.71 13.54
CA GLY A 201 15.58 4.28 12.14
C GLY A 201 14.61 3.13 11.86
N ASN A 202 14.16 3.02 10.62
CA ASN A 202 13.28 1.96 10.15
C ASN A 202 13.99 1.16 9.03
N PRO A 203 14.50 -0.05 9.34
CA PRO A 203 15.17 -0.89 8.35
C PRO A 203 14.19 -1.61 7.41
N ASP A 204 12.89 -1.61 7.72
CA ASP A 204 11.85 -2.38 7.03
C ASP A 204 11.26 -1.58 5.85
N CYS A 205 12.11 -0.92 5.08
CA CYS A 205 11.70 -0.06 3.97
C CYS A 205 11.98 -0.69 2.60
N PHE A 206 11.14 -0.40 1.63
CA PHE A 206 11.23 -0.94 0.28
C PHE A 206 10.80 0.08 -0.78
N VAL A 207 11.19 -0.12 -2.04
CA VAL A 207 10.76 0.74 -3.15
C VAL A 207 9.45 0.26 -3.75
N ILE A 208 8.63 1.21 -4.21
CA ILE A 208 7.40 0.96 -4.99
C ILE A 208 7.56 1.54 -6.39
N LEU A 209 7.57 0.67 -7.40
CA LEU A 209 7.54 1.03 -8.82
C LEU A 209 6.09 1.33 -9.25
N ARG A 210 5.81 2.56 -9.70
CA ARG A 210 4.45 3.05 -10.01
C ARG A 210 4.38 3.80 -11.35
N GLY A 211 5.35 3.57 -12.22
CA GLY A 211 5.56 4.25 -13.50
C GLY A 211 6.04 5.68 -13.33
N GLY A 212 5.94 6.46 -14.41
CA GLY A 212 6.21 7.89 -14.39
C GLY A 212 6.03 8.54 -15.76
N LYS A 213 6.53 9.77 -15.91
CA LYS A 213 6.49 10.49 -17.20
C LYS A 213 7.23 9.74 -18.32
N LYS A 214 8.24 8.93 -17.97
CA LYS A 214 8.98 8.05 -18.89
C LYS A 214 8.19 6.83 -19.36
N GLY A 215 7.03 6.55 -18.76
CA GLY A 215 6.19 5.40 -19.07
C GLY A 215 5.99 4.47 -17.86
N PRO A 216 5.31 3.33 -18.07
CA PRO A 216 5.27 2.24 -17.12
C PRO A 216 6.67 1.67 -16.80
N ASN A 217 6.82 1.05 -15.63
CA ASN A 217 8.08 0.46 -15.17
C ASN A 217 7.88 -0.89 -14.46
N TYR A 218 7.03 -1.75 -15.03
CA TYR A 218 6.70 -3.08 -14.50
C TYR A 218 7.20 -4.25 -15.36
N ASP A 219 7.72 -3.96 -16.56
CA ASP A 219 8.29 -4.96 -17.46
C ASP A 219 9.62 -5.51 -16.92
N ALA A 220 10.06 -6.65 -17.46
CA ALA A 220 11.25 -7.35 -16.99
C ALA A 220 12.53 -6.50 -17.07
N GLN A 221 12.66 -5.60 -18.05
CA GLN A 221 13.82 -4.72 -18.15
C GLN A 221 13.80 -3.71 -17.00
N SER A 222 12.67 -3.06 -16.75
CA SER A 222 12.48 -2.14 -15.63
C SER A 222 12.76 -2.80 -14.27
N ILE A 223 12.32 -4.05 -14.09
CA ILE A 223 12.59 -4.84 -12.87
C ILE A 223 14.10 -5.13 -12.73
N ALA A 224 14.77 -5.54 -13.80
CA ALA A 224 16.21 -5.80 -13.80
C ALA A 224 17.02 -4.53 -13.47
N GLU A 225 16.67 -3.39 -14.07
CA GLU A 225 17.29 -2.09 -13.79
C GLU A 225 17.10 -1.66 -12.32
N ALA A 226 15.88 -1.83 -11.79
CA ALA A 226 15.59 -1.53 -10.39
C ALA A 226 16.40 -2.43 -9.43
N LYS A 227 16.51 -3.73 -9.71
CA LYS A 227 17.34 -4.68 -8.94
C LYS A 227 18.81 -4.25 -8.94
N ALA A 228 19.37 -3.98 -10.12
CA ALA A 228 20.76 -3.56 -10.25
C ALA A 228 21.03 -2.28 -9.45
N LYS A 229 20.09 -1.33 -9.49
CA LYS A 229 20.20 -0.08 -8.74
C LYS A 229 20.20 -0.30 -7.23
N LEU A 230 19.26 -1.09 -6.71
CA LEU A 230 19.17 -1.44 -5.29
C LEU A 230 20.46 -2.11 -4.81
N THR A 231 20.94 -3.12 -5.55
CA THR A 231 22.19 -3.81 -5.24
C THR A 231 23.39 -2.86 -5.24
N SER A 232 23.50 -1.95 -6.22
CA SER A 232 24.60 -0.98 -6.29
C SER A 232 24.65 -0.02 -5.10
N LYS A 233 23.53 0.11 -4.37
CA LYS A 233 23.36 0.97 -3.20
C LYS A 233 23.37 0.17 -1.88
N GLY A 234 23.69 -1.13 -1.94
CA GLY A 234 23.73 -2.01 -0.78
C GLY A 234 22.36 -2.26 -0.15
N LEU A 235 21.28 -2.12 -0.92
CA LEU A 235 19.92 -2.43 -0.47
C LEU A 235 19.49 -3.81 -1.00
N PRO A 236 18.62 -4.53 -0.27
CA PRO A 236 18.03 -5.77 -0.79
C PRO A 236 17.34 -5.50 -2.14
N PRO A 237 17.58 -6.32 -3.18
CA PRO A 237 16.96 -6.16 -4.49
C PRO A 237 15.52 -6.67 -4.49
N ARG A 238 14.69 -6.12 -3.58
CA ARG A 238 13.30 -6.49 -3.36
C ARG A 238 12.43 -5.25 -3.48
N LEU A 239 11.35 -5.35 -4.24
CA LEU A 239 10.51 -4.22 -4.60
C LEU A 239 9.04 -4.61 -4.70
N MET A 240 8.20 -3.60 -4.54
CA MET A 240 6.77 -3.68 -4.82
C MET A 240 6.45 -3.00 -6.15
N VAL A 241 5.48 -3.52 -6.89
CA VAL A 241 4.97 -2.88 -8.12
C VAL A 241 3.52 -2.45 -7.97
N ASP A 242 3.24 -1.16 -8.12
CA ASP A 242 1.90 -0.59 -8.19
C ASP A 242 1.32 -0.81 -9.60
N CYS A 243 0.26 -1.60 -9.70
CA CYS A 243 -0.40 -1.93 -10.96
C CYS A 243 -1.22 -0.75 -11.52
N SER A 244 -1.50 0.27 -10.71
CA SER A 244 -2.30 1.44 -11.06
C SER A 244 -1.42 2.61 -11.55
N HIS A 245 -1.93 3.84 -11.42
CA HIS A 245 -1.21 5.10 -11.65
C HIS A 245 -0.47 5.17 -12.99
N GLY A 246 0.86 5.34 -12.97
CA GLY A 246 1.67 5.43 -14.18
C GLY A 246 1.74 4.11 -14.93
N ASN A 247 1.70 2.99 -14.20
CA ASN A 247 1.78 1.65 -14.78
C ASN A 247 0.49 1.24 -15.50
N SER A 248 -0.67 1.64 -15.00
CA SER A 248 -1.94 1.46 -15.71
C SER A 248 -2.16 2.47 -16.83
N GLN A 249 -1.26 3.44 -17.01
CA GLN A 249 -1.44 4.60 -17.87
C GLN A 249 -2.73 5.37 -17.53
N LYS A 250 -3.10 5.41 -16.24
CA LYS A 250 -4.34 5.98 -15.72
C LYS A 250 -5.62 5.34 -16.29
N ASN A 251 -5.55 4.10 -16.75
CA ASN A 251 -6.71 3.31 -17.16
C ASN A 251 -6.82 2.07 -16.27
N HIS A 252 -7.83 2.03 -15.41
CA HIS A 252 -8.00 0.95 -14.43
C HIS A 252 -8.11 -0.43 -15.08
N LYS A 253 -8.63 -0.52 -16.31
CA LYS A 253 -8.72 -1.77 -17.10
C LYS A 253 -7.35 -2.34 -17.53
N ASN A 254 -6.28 -1.56 -17.36
CA ASN A 254 -4.93 -2.06 -17.58
C ASN A 254 -4.33 -2.71 -16.32
N GLN A 255 -4.87 -2.48 -15.12
CA GLN A 255 -4.33 -3.10 -13.89
C GLN A 255 -4.26 -4.63 -13.97
N PRO A 256 -5.29 -5.36 -14.48
CA PRO A 256 -5.19 -6.81 -14.63
C PRO A 256 -4.10 -7.24 -15.62
N LYS A 257 -3.86 -6.44 -16.68
CA LYS A 257 -2.80 -6.70 -17.66
C LYS A 257 -1.41 -6.52 -17.04
N VAL A 258 -1.24 -5.48 -16.22
CA VAL A 258 0.00 -5.26 -15.47
C VAL A 258 0.23 -6.43 -14.51
N ALA A 259 -0.80 -6.83 -13.76
CA ALA A 259 -0.72 -7.97 -12.85
C ALA A 259 -0.38 -9.29 -13.57
N ALA A 260 -0.92 -9.52 -14.77
CA ALA A 260 -0.60 -10.69 -15.58
C ALA A 260 0.89 -10.72 -15.99
N VAL A 261 1.45 -9.60 -16.46
CA VAL A 261 2.88 -9.50 -16.82
C VAL A 261 3.78 -9.71 -15.59
N LEU A 262 3.37 -9.23 -14.42
CA LEU A 262 4.10 -9.47 -13.17
C LEU A 262 3.99 -10.94 -12.73
N ALA A 263 2.81 -11.54 -12.88
CA ALA A 263 2.57 -12.96 -12.61
C ALA A 263 3.44 -13.86 -13.49
N GLU A 264 3.58 -13.56 -14.78
CA GLU A 264 4.49 -14.27 -15.69
C GLU A 264 5.94 -14.23 -15.19
N GLN A 265 6.43 -13.05 -14.79
CA GLN A 265 7.78 -12.90 -14.24
C GLN A 265 7.97 -13.67 -12.93
N ILE A 266 7.00 -13.58 -12.02
CA ILE A 266 7.01 -14.31 -10.74
C ILE A 266 7.04 -15.81 -11.00
N ALA A 267 6.13 -16.33 -11.83
CA ALA A 267 6.07 -17.74 -12.21
C ALA A 267 7.36 -18.23 -12.88
N ALA A 268 8.02 -17.36 -13.64
CA ALA A 268 9.31 -17.64 -14.26
C ALA A 268 10.49 -17.69 -13.26
N GLY A 269 10.28 -17.39 -11.98
CA GLY A 269 11.30 -17.47 -10.94
C GLY A 269 11.76 -16.12 -10.39
N GLU A 270 11.13 -15.00 -10.77
CA GLU A 270 11.52 -13.68 -10.24
C GLU A 270 11.19 -13.58 -8.74
N THR A 271 12.22 -13.31 -7.93
CA THR A 271 12.16 -13.22 -6.47
C THR A 271 12.25 -11.78 -5.96
N ALA A 272 12.65 -10.84 -6.81
CA ALA A 272 12.72 -9.42 -6.48
C ALA A 272 11.34 -8.76 -6.36
N ILE A 273 10.35 -9.25 -7.13
CA ILE A 273 8.97 -8.81 -6.99
C ILE A 273 8.43 -9.44 -5.69
N MET A 274 8.54 -8.69 -4.59
CA MET A 274 8.10 -9.13 -3.26
C MET A 274 6.65 -8.74 -2.98
N GLY A 275 6.10 -7.79 -3.73
CA GLY A 275 4.72 -7.39 -3.58
C GLY A 275 4.14 -6.61 -4.75
N VAL A 276 2.82 -6.44 -4.72
CA VAL A 276 2.07 -5.61 -5.66
C VAL A 276 1.08 -4.70 -4.95
N MET A 277 0.70 -3.60 -5.59
CA MET A 277 -0.35 -2.69 -5.13
C MET A 277 -1.43 -2.55 -6.20
N ILE A 278 -2.70 -2.69 -5.82
CA ILE A 278 -3.85 -2.70 -6.73
C ILE A 278 -4.95 -1.77 -6.21
N GLU A 279 -5.51 -0.94 -7.07
CA GLU A 279 -6.69 -0.11 -6.77
C GLU A 279 -7.96 -0.83 -7.25
N SER A 280 -8.73 -1.32 -6.29
CA SER A 280 -9.90 -2.18 -6.47
C SER A 280 -11.06 -1.68 -5.61
N ASN A 281 -12.28 -1.79 -6.09
CA ASN A 281 -13.47 -1.46 -5.32
C ASN A 281 -14.59 -2.45 -5.64
N ILE A 282 -15.73 -2.31 -4.99
CA ILE A 282 -16.91 -3.14 -5.27
C ILE A 282 -17.28 -3.03 -6.76
N ASN A 283 -17.39 -1.80 -7.27
CA ASN A 283 -17.69 -1.51 -8.67
C ASN A 283 -16.53 -0.80 -9.37
N GLU A 284 -16.38 -1.01 -10.68
CA GLU A 284 -15.29 -0.44 -11.47
C GLU A 284 -15.43 1.07 -11.70
N GLY A 285 -14.33 1.68 -12.13
CA GLY A 285 -14.28 3.07 -12.55
C GLY A 285 -14.22 4.06 -11.39
N ASN A 286 -14.60 5.30 -11.68
CA ASN A 286 -14.75 6.36 -10.69
C ASN A 286 -15.97 7.24 -11.00
N GLN A 287 -16.28 8.13 -10.07
CA GLN A 287 -17.31 9.14 -10.20
C GLN A 287 -16.86 10.47 -9.59
N LYS A 288 -17.49 11.56 -10.00
CA LYS A 288 -17.38 12.84 -9.30
C LYS A 288 -18.44 12.92 -8.22
N VAL A 289 -18.16 13.67 -7.15
CA VAL A 289 -19.20 14.03 -6.16
C VAL A 289 -20.24 14.91 -6.88
N PRO A 290 -21.52 14.51 -6.92
CA PRO A 290 -22.55 15.26 -7.60
C PRO A 290 -23.03 16.45 -6.73
N PRO A 291 -23.83 17.39 -7.28
CA PRO A 291 -24.35 18.54 -6.52
C PRO A 291 -25.15 18.16 -5.27
N GLU A 292 -25.81 17.00 -5.28
CA GLU A 292 -26.55 16.43 -4.14
C GLU A 292 -25.62 15.87 -3.04
N GLY A 293 -24.30 15.98 -3.22
CA GLY A 293 -23.29 15.52 -2.27
C GLY A 293 -23.27 14.00 -2.14
N LYS A 294 -23.03 13.51 -0.93
CA LYS A 294 -22.96 12.06 -0.63
C LYS A 294 -24.21 11.29 -1.07
N ALA A 295 -25.39 11.90 -1.01
CA ALA A 295 -26.66 11.23 -1.32
C ALA A 295 -26.81 10.81 -2.79
N GLY A 296 -26.08 11.47 -3.71
CA GLY A 296 -26.11 11.14 -5.14
C GLY A 296 -25.01 10.16 -5.59
N LEU A 297 -24.17 9.68 -4.69
CA LEU A 297 -23.06 8.79 -5.05
C LEU A 297 -23.57 7.40 -5.43
N LYS A 298 -23.03 6.86 -6.52
CA LYS A 298 -23.22 5.45 -6.89
C LYS A 298 -22.56 4.57 -5.86
N TYR A 299 -23.27 3.51 -5.48
CA TYR A 299 -22.79 2.47 -4.58
C TYR A 299 -21.47 1.86 -5.06
N GLY A 300 -20.48 1.71 -4.17
CA GLY A 300 -19.26 0.94 -4.45
C GLY A 300 -18.31 1.50 -5.52
N VAL A 301 -18.51 2.74 -5.99
CA VAL A 301 -17.67 3.38 -7.02
C VAL A 301 -16.78 4.45 -6.40
N SER A 302 -15.48 4.41 -6.70
CA SER A 302 -14.48 5.37 -6.18
C SER A 302 -14.83 6.82 -6.54
N ILE A 303 -14.64 7.75 -5.61
CA ILE A 303 -14.74 9.21 -5.88
C ILE A 303 -13.39 9.87 -6.21
N THR A 304 -12.35 9.05 -6.39
CA THR A 304 -10.97 9.48 -6.69
C THR A 304 -10.46 8.82 -7.97
N ASP A 305 -9.38 8.03 -7.91
CA ASP A 305 -8.90 7.32 -9.10
C ASP A 305 -9.79 6.11 -9.39
N ALA A 306 -9.86 5.74 -10.67
CA ALA A 306 -10.66 4.62 -11.13
C ALA A 306 -10.10 3.29 -10.62
N CYS A 307 -10.98 2.42 -10.13
CA CYS A 307 -10.63 1.10 -9.59
C CYS A 307 -11.12 -0.02 -10.52
N ILE A 308 -10.52 -1.20 -10.44
CA ILE A 308 -11.17 -2.42 -10.98
C ILE A 308 -12.34 -2.83 -10.09
N ASN A 309 -13.30 -3.58 -10.63
CA ASN A 309 -14.41 -4.15 -9.85
C ASN A 309 -13.95 -5.37 -9.04
N TRP A 310 -14.87 -5.91 -8.25
CA TRP A 310 -14.61 -7.09 -7.44
C TRP A 310 -14.28 -8.34 -8.29
N GLU A 311 -14.99 -8.57 -9.40
CA GLU A 311 -14.77 -9.74 -10.25
C GLU A 311 -13.35 -9.77 -10.84
N ASP A 312 -12.86 -8.65 -11.35
CA ASP A 312 -11.47 -8.53 -11.82
C ASP A 312 -10.48 -8.69 -10.66
N SER A 313 -10.85 -8.29 -9.44
CA SER A 313 -10.00 -8.41 -8.26
C SER A 313 -9.79 -9.86 -7.87
N GLU A 314 -10.84 -10.69 -7.92
CA GLU A 314 -10.73 -12.13 -7.68
C GLU A 314 -9.81 -12.80 -8.72
N ILE A 315 -9.98 -12.46 -10.00
CA ILE A 315 -9.15 -12.98 -11.10
C ILE A 315 -7.68 -12.60 -10.89
N VAL A 316 -7.40 -11.34 -10.55
CA VAL A 316 -6.03 -10.87 -10.32
C VAL A 316 -5.39 -11.57 -9.12
N LEU A 317 -6.12 -11.71 -8.00
CA LEU A 317 -5.61 -12.41 -6.82
C LEU A 317 -5.32 -13.89 -7.12
N GLU A 318 -6.21 -14.56 -7.84
CA GLU A 318 -6.00 -15.93 -8.28
C GLU A 318 -4.77 -16.08 -9.17
N THR A 319 -4.62 -15.20 -10.16
CA THR A 319 -3.49 -15.20 -11.09
C THR A 319 -2.15 -15.02 -10.35
N LEU A 320 -2.10 -14.10 -9.39
CA LEU A 320 -0.90 -13.87 -8.57
C LEU A 320 -0.61 -15.05 -7.65
N ALA A 321 -1.62 -15.66 -7.04
CA ALA A 321 -1.45 -16.84 -6.21
C ALA A 321 -0.89 -18.02 -7.01
N GLN A 322 -1.44 -18.28 -8.21
CA GLN A 322 -0.93 -19.30 -9.13
C GLN A 322 0.54 -19.04 -9.51
N ALA A 323 0.91 -17.79 -9.81
CA ALA A 323 2.29 -17.44 -10.11
C ALA A 323 3.25 -17.73 -8.94
N VAL A 324 2.85 -17.45 -7.70
CA VAL A 324 3.65 -17.78 -6.51
C VAL A 324 3.82 -19.30 -6.35
N ARG A 325 2.79 -20.11 -6.63
CA ARG A 325 2.91 -21.58 -6.64
C ARG A 325 3.92 -22.04 -7.69
N SER A 326 3.80 -21.58 -8.93
CA SER A 326 4.73 -21.93 -10.00
C SER A 326 6.17 -21.50 -9.69
N ARG A 327 6.35 -20.34 -9.05
CA ARG A 327 7.67 -19.89 -8.59
C ARG A 327 8.29 -20.88 -7.61
N ARG A 328 7.52 -21.29 -6.59
CA ARG A 328 7.99 -22.24 -5.56
C ARG A 328 8.40 -23.57 -6.17
N GLU A 329 7.57 -24.12 -7.06
CA GLU A 329 7.87 -25.36 -7.78
C GLU A 329 9.18 -25.25 -8.58
N LYS A 330 9.33 -24.15 -9.33
CA LYS A 330 10.53 -23.91 -10.13
C LYS A 330 11.80 -23.77 -9.29
N LEU A 331 11.72 -23.06 -8.17
CA LEU A 331 12.86 -22.87 -7.26
C LEU A 331 13.22 -24.17 -6.52
N ALA A 332 12.23 -25.01 -6.17
CA ALA A 332 12.48 -26.31 -5.56
C ALA A 332 13.23 -27.27 -6.51
N VAL A 333 12.86 -27.31 -7.79
CA VAL A 333 13.55 -28.11 -8.82
C VAL A 333 15.01 -27.68 -8.98
N ASN A 334 15.26 -26.37 -9.01
CA ASN A 334 16.61 -25.83 -9.17
C ASN A 334 17.49 -26.08 -7.94
N GLY A 335 16.92 -26.06 -6.73
CA GLY A 335 17.62 -26.35 -5.48
C GLY A 335 17.95 -27.83 -5.27
N ALA A 336 17.21 -28.75 -5.89
CA ALA A 336 17.49 -30.19 -5.86
C ALA A 336 18.52 -30.64 -6.92
N SER A 337 18.91 -29.73 -7.83
CA SER A 337 19.84 -29.99 -8.94
C SER A 337 21.26 -29.46 -8.69
N GLN A 338 21.54 -28.94 -7.49
CA GLN A 338 22.85 -28.48 -7.00
C GLN A 338 23.30 -29.33 -5.81
#